data_AF-A0A845VH51-F1
#
_entry.id   AF-A0A845VH51-F1
#
_cell.length_a   1.000
_cell.length_b   1.000
_cell.length_c   1.000
_cell.angle_alpha   90.00
_cell.angle_beta   90.00
_cell.angle_gamma   90.00
#
_symmetry.space_group_name_H-M   'P 1'
#
loop_
_entity.id
_entity.type
_entity.pdbx_description
1 polymer ?
#
loop_
_entity_poly.entity_id
_entity_poly.type
_entity_poly.pdbx_seq_one_letter_code
_entity_poly.pdbx_strand_id
1 'polypeptide(L)' 'MNQAEHDMLVIDAQDGSRRALQLFYVSGLRIPEIALVLDIPAGTVKSRLHRARGLLKDHFEGDDDEH' A
#
# COMPACT_ATOMS: atom_id res chain seq x y z
N MET A 1 -18.55 5.09 9.76
CA MET A 1 -17.34 4.59 9.11
C MET A 1 -16.38 5.76 9.10
N ASN A 2 -15.28 5.65 9.82
CA ASN A 2 -14.30 6.75 9.88
C ASN A 2 -13.52 6.82 8.55
N GLN A 3 -12.93 7.97 8.24
CA GLN A 3 -12.23 8.21 6.98
C GLN A 3 -11.09 7.19 6.78
N ALA A 4 -10.31 6.91 7.83
CA ALA A 4 -9.23 5.91 7.80
C ALA A 4 -9.70 4.47 7.53
N GLU A 5 -10.90 4.07 7.98
CA GLU A 5 -11.51 2.77 7.70
C GLU A 5 -11.86 2.66 6.22
N HIS A 6 -12.37 3.74 5.62
CA HIS A 6 -12.67 3.79 4.20
C HIS A 6 -11.39 3.73 3.37
N ASP A 7 -10.35 4.48 3.74
CA ASP A 7 -9.11 4.53 2.96
C ASP A 7 -8.33 3.22 3.07
N MET A 8 -8.36 2.60 4.24
CA MET A 8 -7.85 1.25 4.45
C MET A 8 -8.63 0.19 3.64
N LEU A 9 -9.94 0.41 3.41
CA LEU A 9 -10.78 -0.43 2.54
C LEU A 9 -10.48 -0.19 1.05
N VAL A 10 -10.23 1.06 0.64
CA VAL A 10 -9.84 1.42 -0.74
C VAL A 10 -8.49 0.82 -1.11
N ILE A 11 -7.52 0.84 -0.20
CA ILE A 11 -6.19 0.23 -0.43
C ILE A 11 -6.26 -1.30 -0.49
N ASP A 12 -7.21 -1.91 0.24
CA ASP A 12 -7.44 -3.36 0.22
C ASP A 12 -8.16 -3.85 -1.05
N ALA A 13 -9.11 -3.05 -1.55
CA ALA A 13 -9.89 -3.36 -2.74
C ALA A 13 -9.06 -3.44 -4.03
N GLN A 14 -7.86 -2.85 -4.08
CA GLN A 14 -6.96 -2.93 -5.23
C GLN A 14 -5.90 -4.02 -5.08
N ASP A 15 -6.15 -5.18 -5.69
CA ASP A 15 -5.16 -6.20 -6.04
C ASP A 15 -4.25 -6.69 -4.89
N GLY A 16 -4.64 -6.55 -3.62
CA GLY A 16 -3.79 -6.92 -2.47
C GLY A 16 -2.62 -5.96 -2.23
N SER A 17 -2.73 -4.70 -2.66
CA SER A 17 -1.73 -3.67 -2.43
C SER A 17 -1.50 -3.40 -0.93
N ARG A 18 -2.56 -3.52 -0.12
CA ARG A 18 -2.49 -3.52 1.34
C ARG A 18 -1.53 -4.56 1.90
N ARG A 19 -1.62 -5.82 1.43
CA ARG A 19 -0.75 -6.91 1.90
C ARG A 19 0.72 -6.63 1.59
N ALA A 20 1.02 -6.14 0.39
CA ALA A 20 2.38 -5.75 0.04
C ALA A 20 2.91 -4.63 0.97
N LEU A 21 2.06 -3.65 1.31
CA LEU A 21 2.42 -2.54 2.19
C LEU A 21 2.69 -3.01 3.63
N GLN A 22 1.83 -3.90 4.15
CA GLN A 22 2.00 -4.50 5.48
C GLN A 22 3.28 -5.32 5.58
N LEU A 23 3.54 -6.20 4.61
CA LEU A 23 4.75 -7.01 4.61
C LEU A 23 6.03 -6.15 4.50
N PHE A 24 5.97 -5.04 3.78
CA PHE A 24 7.11 -4.14 3.62
C PHE A 24 7.36 -3.29 4.87
N TYR A 25 6.38 -2.50 5.33
CA TYR A 25 6.58 -1.52 6.40
C TYR A 25 6.43 -2.12 7.81
N VAL A 26 5.56 -3.12 7.97
CA VAL A 26 5.31 -3.73 9.29
C VAL A 26 6.22 -4.94 9.48
N SER A 27 6.30 -5.83 8.49
CA SER A 27 7.13 -7.04 8.60
C SER A 27 8.58 -6.84 8.14
N GLY A 28 8.93 -5.68 7.56
CA GLY A 28 10.30 -5.35 7.16
C GLY A 28 10.85 -6.19 6.00
N LEU A 29 9.98 -6.90 5.26
CA LEU A 29 10.40 -7.77 4.17
C LEU A 29 10.84 -6.97 2.94
N ARG A 30 11.85 -7.47 2.24
CA ARG A 30 12.32 -6.93 0.97
C ARG A 30 11.41 -7.40 -0.16
N ILE A 31 11.41 -6.64 -1.26
CA ILE A 31 10.57 -6.91 -2.44
C ILE A 31 10.66 -8.37 -2.95
N PRO A 32 11.85 -9.02 -3.05
CA PRO A 32 11.93 -10.42 -3.46
C PRO A 32 11.26 -11.39 -2.48
N GLU A 33 11.34 -11.11 -1.18
CA GLU A 33 10.72 -11.93 -0.13
C GLU A 33 9.20 -11.79 -0.17
N ILE A 34 8.71 -10.56 -0.37
CA ILE A 34 7.27 -10.28 -0.56
C ILE A 34 6.74 -10.98 -1.82
N ALA A 35 7.53 -10.99 -2.90
CA ALA A 35 7.17 -11.67 -4.14
C ALA A 35 6.97 -13.18 -3.92
N LEU A 36 7.84 -13.80 -3.12
CA LEU A 36 7.72 -15.20 -2.72
C LEU A 36 6.51 -15.44 -1.82
N VAL A 37 6.29 -14.60 -0.80
CA VAL A 37 5.17 -14.73 0.14
C VAL A 37 3.81 -14.57 -0.54
N LEU A 38 3.71 -13.64 -1.49
CA LEU A 38 2.47 -13.34 -2.20
C LEU A 38 2.30 -14.16 -3.49
N ASP A 39 3.29 -14.97 -3.87
CA ASP A 39 3.34 -15.75 -5.10
C ASP A 39 3.04 -14.92 -6.37
N ILE A 40 3.75 -13.79 -6.51
CA ILE A 40 3.62 -12.87 -7.65
C ILE A 40 4.99 -12.35 -8.10
N PRO A 41 5.12 -11.83 -9.33
CA PRO A 41 6.37 -11.23 -9.78
C PRO A 41 6.81 -10.04 -8.90
N ALA A 42 8.12 -9.91 -8.67
CA ALA A 42 8.69 -8.76 -7.95
C ALA A 42 8.36 -7.40 -8.60
N GLY A 43 8.19 -7.35 -9.93
CA GLY A 43 7.69 -6.17 -10.65
C GLY A 43 6.26 -5.79 -10.23
N THR A 44 5.40 -6.78 -10.01
CA THR A 44 4.04 -6.58 -9.52
C THR A 44 4.06 -6.02 -8.10
N VAL A 45 4.90 -6.56 -7.21
CA VAL A 45 5.11 -6.04 -5.84
C VAL A 45 5.49 -4.56 -5.87
N LYS A 46 6.47 -4.18 -6.71
CA LYS A 46 6.87 -2.78 -6.88
C LYS A 46 5.70 -1.88 -7.30
N SER A 47 4.93 -2.33 -8.29
CA SER A 47 3.79 -1.57 -8.81
C SER A 47 2.66 -1.42 -7.76
N ARG A 48 2.40 -2.46 -6.96
CA ARG A 48 1.43 -2.43 -5.86
C ARG A 48 1.86 -1.46 -4.74
N LEU A 49 3.12 -1.52 -4.34
CA LEU A 49 3.68 -0.58 -3.37
C LEU A 49 3.65 0.87 -3.87
N HIS A 50 3.93 1.11 -5.16
CA HIS A 50 3.84 2.43 -5.76
C HIS A 50 2.41 2.98 -5.69
N ARG A 51 1.41 2.20 -6.15
CA ARG A 51 -0.01 2.61 -6.11
C ARG A 51 -0.48 2.88 -4.68
N ALA A 52 -0.18 1.97 -3.75
CA ALA A 52 -0.58 2.13 -2.35
C ALA A 52 0.04 3.37 -1.70
N ARG A 53 1.29 3.70 -2.01
CA ARG A 53 1.91 4.97 -1.56
C ARG A 53 1.26 6.20 -2.19
N GLY A 54 0.88 6.13 -3.46
CA GLY A 54 0.14 7.22 -4.12
C GLY A 54 -1.17 7.51 -3.40
N LEU A 55 -1.95 6.45 -3.13
CA LEU A 55 -3.21 6.57 -2.38
C LEU A 55 -3.01 7.13 -0.96
N LEU A 56 -1.95 6.70 -0.27
CA LEU A 56 -1.60 7.25 1.05
C LEU A 56 -1.19 8.71 0.94
N LYS A 57 -0.41 9.09 -0.08
CA LYS A 57 0.02 10.47 -0.30
C LYS A 57 -1.16 11.37 -0.59
N ASP A 58 -2.07 10.98 -1.49
CA ASP A 58 -3.29 11.73 -1.80
C ASP A 58 -4.18 11.88 -0.56
N HIS A 59 -4.14 10.89 0.35
CA HIS A 59 -4.86 10.94 1.61
C HIS A 59 -4.24 11.92 2.62
N PHE A 60 -2.91 11.99 2.72
CA PHE A 60 -2.21 12.90 3.64
C PHE A 60 -2.01 14.31 3.07
N GLU A 61 -1.89 14.48 1.75
CA GLU A 61 -1.79 15.78 1.09
C GLU A 61 -3.15 16.49 0.98
N GLY A 62 -4.26 15.77 1.16
CA GLY A 62 -5.58 16.38 1.38
C GLY A 62 -5.73 17.12 2.71
N ASP A 63 -4.78 16.96 3.64
CA ASP A 63 -4.74 17.59 4.96
C ASP A 63 -3.64 18.69 5.10
N ASP A 64 -2.75 18.85 4.11
CA ASP A 64 -1.55 19.71 4.18
C ASP A 64 -1.57 20.92 3.20
N ASP A 65 -2.74 21.36 2.74
CA ASP A 65 -2.92 22.58 1.90
C ASP A 65 -3.37 23.82 2.73
N GLU A 66 -2.91 23.92 3.98
CA GLU A 66 -2.99 25.15 4.77
C GLU A 66 -1.65 25.44 5.42
N HIS A 67 -0.69 26.01 4.66
CA HIS A 67 0.33 26.96 5.15
C HIS A 67 1.01 27.75 4.02
#